data_AF-A0A946S4Z3-F1
#
_entry.id   AF-A0A946S4Z3-F1
#
_cell.length_a   1.000
_cell.length_b   1.000
_cell.length_c   1.000
_cell.angle_alpha   90.00
_cell.angle_beta   90.00
_cell.angle_gamma   90.00
#
_symmetry.space_group_name_H-M   'P 1'
#
loop_
_entity.id
_entity.type
_entity.pdbx_description
1 polymer ?
#
loop_
_entity_poly.entity_id
_entity_poly.type
_entity_poly.pdbx_seq_one_letter_code
_entity_poly.pdbx_strand_id
1 'polypeptide(L)'
;AANVNNSGYEGLNVLLTPAPSTTATPCGMQEEQSSPWDWWDNATYDAMFAAVNGVPAGTGACLSLLGNPDMSATKGKSYIDTIQGYLNPRIYVVLGLGGVLSVNNVVDHSTNIFPNPAKNNITIENSNFEINTVELYNIAGQLVKSENVNSMSTNLNLSDLKKGIYILEIQSNKTSIRRKLIVE
;
A
#
# COMPACT_ATOMS: atom_id res chain seq x y z
N ALA A 1 17.50 -15.73 17.79
CA ALA A 1 16.04 -15.85 18.01
C ALA A 1 15.33 -16.50 16.81
N ALA A 2 15.52 -16.00 15.58
CA ALA A 2 14.87 -16.57 14.38
C ALA A 2 15.22 -18.04 14.10
N ASN A 3 16.50 -18.43 14.12
CA ASN A 3 16.92 -19.83 13.86
C ASN A 3 16.38 -20.85 14.87
N VAL A 4 16.11 -20.42 16.12
CA VAL A 4 15.55 -21.27 17.18
C VAL A 4 14.08 -21.60 16.92
N ASN A 5 13.36 -20.72 16.21
CA ASN A 5 11.94 -20.87 15.90
C ASN A 5 11.70 -21.45 14.49
N ASN A 6 12.76 -21.65 13.69
CA ASN A 6 12.69 -22.22 12.35
C ASN A 6 13.30 -23.65 12.29
N SER A 7 13.15 -24.44 13.36
CA SER A 7 13.67 -25.81 13.45
C SER A 7 15.16 -26.00 13.05
N GLY A 8 15.98 -24.97 13.20
CA GLY A 8 17.40 -25.00 12.83
C GLY A 8 17.71 -24.73 11.34
N TYR A 9 16.70 -24.43 10.51
CA TYR A 9 16.92 -24.05 9.11
C TYR A 9 17.55 -22.64 9.00
N GLU A 10 18.50 -22.49 8.07
CA GLU A 10 19.15 -21.21 7.77
C GLU A 10 18.18 -20.27 7.03
N GLY A 11 17.88 -19.11 7.63
CA GLY A 11 17.02 -18.09 7.04
C GLY A 11 15.99 -17.53 8.01
N LEU A 12 15.48 -16.33 7.71
CA LEU A 12 14.60 -15.56 8.59
C LEU A 12 13.10 -15.78 8.32
N ASN A 13 12.71 -16.73 7.46
CA ASN A 13 11.39 -16.75 6.84
C ASN A 13 10.56 -18.00 7.16
N VAL A 14 9.24 -17.81 7.24
CA VAL A 14 8.22 -18.82 7.58
C VAL A 14 7.80 -19.68 6.38
N LEU A 15 8.49 -19.55 5.24
CA LEU A 15 8.11 -20.25 4.02
C LEU A 15 8.78 -21.64 4.03
N LEU A 16 7.95 -22.68 4.05
CA LEU A 16 8.41 -24.05 3.86
C LEU A 16 8.93 -24.18 2.44
N THR A 17 10.24 -24.31 2.29
CA THR A 17 10.89 -24.59 1.01
C THR A 17 10.83 -26.10 0.72
N PRO A 18 10.83 -26.51 -0.56
CA PRO A 18 11.01 -27.91 -0.90
C PRO A 18 12.34 -28.42 -0.33
N ALA A 19 12.34 -29.65 0.16
CA ALA A 19 13.57 -30.30 0.60
C ALA A 19 14.59 -30.38 -0.56
N PRO A 20 15.90 -30.26 -0.29
CA PRO A 20 16.94 -30.35 -1.30
C PRO A 20 16.90 -31.68 -2.04
N SER A 21 17.26 -31.67 -3.32
CA SER A 21 17.43 -32.92 -4.07
C SER A 21 18.48 -33.79 -3.41
N THR A 22 18.17 -35.07 -3.23
CA THR A 22 19.14 -36.09 -2.79
C THR A 22 20.16 -36.45 -3.87
N THR A 23 20.00 -35.92 -5.08
CA THR A 23 20.95 -36.10 -6.18
C THR A 23 21.98 -34.98 -6.18
N ALA A 24 23.26 -35.35 -6.16
CA ALA A 24 24.36 -34.38 -6.22
C ALA A 24 24.38 -33.62 -7.56
N THR A 25 24.67 -32.33 -7.50
CA THR A 25 24.98 -31.49 -8.67
C THR A 25 26.49 -31.51 -8.93
N PRO A 26 26.96 -31.03 -10.10
CA PRO A 26 28.40 -30.83 -10.34
C PRO A 26 29.08 -29.92 -9.31
N CYS A 27 28.29 -29.13 -8.58
CA CYS A 27 28.73 -28.15 -7.60
C CYS A 27 28.74 -28.68 -6.17
N GLY A 28 28.14 -29.85 -5.93
CA GLY A 28 27.92 -30.40 -4.59
C GLY A 28 26.46 -30.79 -4.35
N MET A 29 26.16 -31.12 -3.09
CA MET A 29 24.79 -31.38 -2.65
C MET A 29 24.00 -30.08 -2.58
N GLN A 30 22.76 -30.09 -3.04
CA GLN A 30 21.86 -28.97 -2.82
C GLN A 30 21.66 -28.75 -1.33
N GLU A 31 21.56 -27.49 -0.95
CA GLU A 31 21.31 -27.05 0.41
C GLU A 31 19.87 -26.59 0.54
N GLU A 32 19.40 -26.45 1.79
CA GLU A 32 18.10 -25.84 2.04
C GLU A 32 18.06 -24.43 1.48
N GLN A 33 16.95 -24.07 0.84
CA GLN A 33 16.86 -22.80 0.14
C GLN A 33 16.75 -21.63 1.13
N SER A 34 17.82 -20.84 1.24
CA SER A 34 17.90 -19.73 2.20
C SER A 34 17.51 -18.37 1.61
N SER A 35 17.58 -18.19 0.28
CA SER A 35 17.26 -16.94 -0.42
C SER A 35 16.44 -17.11 -1.72
N PRO A 36 15.25 -17.75 -1.69
CA PRO A 36 14.43 -18.00 -2.88
C PRO A 36 13.91 -16.72 -3.57
N TRP A 37 13.97 -15.55 -2.93
CA TRP A 37 13.63 -14.25 -3.51
C TRP A 37 14.77 -13.61 -4.32
N ASP A 38 16.00 -14.11 -4.20
CA ASP A 38 17.15 -13.56 -4.91
C ASP A 38 17.25 -14.11 -6.33
N TRP A 39 17.63 -13.25 -7.27
CA TRP A 39 18.04 -13.66 -8.61
C TRP A 39 19.17 -12.77 -9.12
N TRP A 40 20.06 -13.35 -9.92
CA TRP A 40 21.23 -12.67 -10.46
C TRP A 40 21.58 -13.20 -11.86
N ASP A 41 22.47 -12.50 -12.55
CA ASP A 41 23.09 -13.01 -13.76
C ASP A 41 24.33 -13.84 -13.39
N ASN A 42 24.35 -15.12 -13.76
CA ASN A 42 25.42 -16.04 -13.38
C ASN A 42 26.80 -15.60 -13.92
N ALA A 43 26.87 -15.03 -15.13
CA ALA A 43 28.13 -14.61 -15.72
C ALA A 43 28.73 -13.42 -14.95
N THR A 44 27.89 -12.42 -14.64
CA THR A 44 28.28 -11.23 -13.89
C THR A 44 28.68 -11.59 -12.45
N TYR A 45 27.85 -12.40 -11.79
CA TYR A 45 28.11 -12.82 -10.41
C TYR A 45 29.40 -13.65 -10.32
N ASP A 46 29.60 -14.62 -11.22
CA ASP A 46 30.79 -15.46 -11.23
C ASP A 46 32.07 -14.67 -11.46
N ALA A 47 32.07 -13.71 -12.41
CA ALA A 47 33.21 -12.84 -12.66
C ALA A 47 33.59 -12.02 -11.43
N MET A 48 32.59 -11.47 -10.72
CA MET A 48 32.82 -10.76 -9.46
C MET A 48 33.33 -11.69 -8.36
N PHE A 49 32.71 -12.86 -8.20
CA PHE A 49 33.07 -13.82 -7.17
C PHE A 49 34.50 -14.35 -7.35
N ALA A 50 34.88 -14.69 -8.58
CA ALA A 50 36.23 -15.13 -8.93
C ALA A 50 37.28 -14.05 -8.63
N ALA A 51 37.00 -12.80 -8.98
CA ALA A 51 37.90 -11.68 -8.74
C ALA A 51 38.09 -11.39 -7.24
N VAL A 52 37.02 -11.45 -6.45
CA VAL A 52 37.07 -11.16 -5.00
C VAL A 52 37.74 -12.28 -4.21
N ASN A 53 37.48 -13.53 -4.57
CA ASN A 53 37.93 -14.69 -3.79
C ASN A 53 39.19 -15.37 -4.35
N GLY A 54 39.70 -14.93 -5.50
CA GLY A 54 40.87 -15.54 -6.14
C GLY A 54 40.63 -17.00 -6.56
N VAL A 55 39.39 -17.34 -6.91
CA VAL A 55 38.97 -18.71 -7.29
C VAL A 55 38.79 -18.84 -8.81
N PRO A 56 38.82 -20.07 -9.36
CA PRO A 56 38.57 -20.29 -10.78
C PRO A 56 37.17 -19.81 -11.21
N ALA A 57 37.07 -19.37 -12.46
CA ALA A 57 35.79 -19.07 -13.10
C ALA A 57 34.86 -20.30 -13.08
N GLY A 58 33.57 -20.06 -12.94
CA GLY A 58 32.52 -21.05 -12.74
C GLY A 58 32.25 -21.38 -11.27
N THR A 59 33.20 -21.14 -10.35
CA THR A 59 33.06 -21.52 -8.94
C THR A 59 31.93 -20.76 -8.25
N GLY A 60 31.80 -19.46 -8.51
CA GLY A 60 30.81 -18.62 -7.81
C GLY A 60 29.40 -18.99 -8.22
N ALA A 61 29.13 -19.04 -9.53
CA ALA A 61 27.81 -19.44 -10.03
C ALA A 61 27.44 -20.87 -9.58
N CYS A 62 28.41 -21.79 -9.59
CA CYS A 62 28.20 -23.18 -9.20
C CYS A 62 27.80 -23.32 -7.73
N LEU A 63 28.54 -22.68 -6.81
CA LEU A 63 28.25 -22.74 -5.37
C LEU A 63 26.93 -22.03 -5.02
N SER A 64 26.64 -20.88 -5.63
CA SER A 64 25.42 -20.13 -5.31
C SER A 64 24.13 -20.80 -5.79
N LEU A 65 24.20 -21.68 -6.78
CA LEU A 65 23.06 -22.50 -7.21
C LEU A 65 22.72 -23.63 -6.22
N LEU A 66 23.60 -24.01 -5.29
CA LEU A 66 23.30 -25.06 -4.31
C LEU A 66 22.15 -24.68 -3.39
N GLY A 67 22.08 -23.42 -2.96
CA GLY A 67 21.00 -22.87 -2.12
C GLY A 67 19.84 -22.23 -2.90
N ASN A 68 19.92 -22.15 -4.23
CA ASN A 68 18.84 -21.63 -5.09
C ASN A 68 18.94 -22.22 -6.52
N PRO A 69 18.65 -23.51 -6.71
CA PRO A 69 18.97 -24.23 -7.95
C PRO A 69 18.14 -23.82 -9.17
N ASP A 70 16.91 -23.34 -8.96
CA ASP A 70 15.97 -22.83 -9.96
C ASP A 70 15.84 -21.30 -9.88
N MET A 71 16.92 -20.63 -9.45
CA MET A 71 17.01 -19.18 -9.39
C MET A 71 16.59 -18.55 -10.72
N SER A 72 15.60 -17.67 -10.64
CA SER A 72 15.11 -16.91 -11.78
C SER A 72 14.37 -15.66 -11.30
N ALA A 73 14.30 -14.64 -12.16
CA ALA A 73 13.51 -13.45 -11.88
C ALA A 73 12.03 -13.78 -11.62
N THR A 74 11.48 -14.78 -12.32
CA THR A 74 10.09 -15.23 -12.13
C THR A 74 9.89 -15.81 -10.73
N LYS A 75 10.76 -16.73 -10.30
CA LYS A 75 10.71 -17.33 -8.96
C LYS A 75 10.87 -16.26 -7.89
N GLY A 76 11.89 -15.42 -8.01
CA GLY A 76 12.17 -14.36 -7.03
C GLY A 76 11.00 -13.39 -6.85
N LYS A 77 10.42 -12.94 -7.97
CA LYS A 77 9.22 -12.09 -7.96
C LYS A 77 8.02 -12.77 -7.33
N SER A 78 7.77 -14.06 -7.64
CA SER A 78 6.63 -14.78 -7.06
C SER A 78 6.72 -14.92 -5.52
N TYR A 79 7.93 -15.12 -4.99
CA TYR A 79 8.19 -15.12 -3.55
C TYR A 79 7.94 -13.74 -2.93
N ILE A 80 8.45 -12.68 -3.57
CA ILE A 80 8.20 -11.30 -3.13
C ILE A 80 6.70 -11.00 -3.12
N ASP A 81 5.97 -11.35 -4.18
CA ASP A 81 4.53 -11.14 -4.29
C ASP A 81 3.77 -11.87 -3.18
N THR A 82 4.18 -13.08 -2.82
CA THR A 82 3.59 -13.84 -1.71
C THR A 82 3.82 -13.14 -0.37
N ILE A 83 5.03 -12.69 -0.11
CA ILE A 83 5.39 -11.97 1.13
C ILE A 83 4.62 -10.65 1.22
N GLN A 84 4.63 -9.86 0.15
CA GLN A 84 3.94 -8.57 0.08
C GLN A 84 2.42 -8.75 0.17
N GLY A 85 1.85 -9.74 -0.52
CA GLY A 85 0.43 -10.08 -0.45
C GLY A 85 -0.01 -10.51 0.94
N TYR A 86 0.88 -11.15 1.71
CA TYR A 86 0.61 -11.49 3.11
C TYR A 86 0.79 -10.29 4.05
N LEU A 87 1.89 -9.55 3.96
CA LEU A 87 2.23 -8.50 4.93
C LEU A 87 1.44 -7.21 4.70
N ASN A 88 1.29 -6.76 3.45
CA ASN A 88 0.76 -5.43 3.16
C ASN A 88 -0.67 -5.21 3.66
N PRO A 89 -1.63 -6.14 3.50
CA PRO A 89 -2.97 -5.97 4.07
C PRO A 89 -2.97 -5.87 5.59
N ARG A 90 -2.06 -6.57 6.28
CA ARG A 90 -1.94 -6.54 7.74
C ARG A 90 -1.33 -5.23 8.23
N ILE A 91 -0.26 -4.79 7.57
CA ILE A 91 0.35 -3.48 7.81
C ILE A 91 -0.69 -2.38 7.58
N TYR A 92 -1.46 -2.48 6.50
CA TYR A 92 -2.54 -1.55 6.17
C TYR A 92 -3.59 -1.44 7.28
N VAL A 93 -4.03 -2.57 7.85
CA VAL A 93 -4.98 -2.58 8.98
C VAL A 93 -4.35 -2.04 10.26
N VAL A 94 -3.14 -2.47 10.63
CA VAL A 94 -2.46 -2.08 11.88
C VAL A 94 -2.14 -0.58 11.90
N LEU A 95 -1.74 -0.03 10.76
CA LEU A 95 -1.47 1.42 10.63
C LEU A 95 -2.76 2.25 10.47
N GLY A 96 -3.94 1.63 10.44
CA GLY A 96 -5.21 2.34 10.29
C GLY A 96 -5.37 3.02 8.91
N LEU A 97 -4.71 2.50 7.87
CA LEU A 97 -4.70 3.10 6.52
C LEU A 97 -6.02 2.88 5.74
N GLY A 98 -6.98 2.17 6.35
CA GLY A 98 -8.33 1.81 5.85
C GLY A 98 -9.26 2.95 5.41
N GLY A 99 -8.83 4.21 5.46
CA GLY A 99 -9.65 5.38 5.14
C GLY A 99 -9.18 6.21 3.95
N VAL A 100 -8.01 5.93 3.37
CA VAL A 100 -7.36 6.82 2.38
C VAL A 100 -7.01 6.07 1.09
N LEU A 101 -8.01 5.86 0.23
CA LEU A 101 -7.85 5.32 -1.13
C LEU A 101 -7.58 6.40 -2.19
N SER A 102 -6.90 7.50 -1.83
CA SER A 102 -6.56 8.54 -2.80
C SER A 102 -5.21 9.16 -2.45
N VAL A 103 -4.23 8.96 -3.32
CA VAL A 103 -3.02 9.78 -3.40
C VAL A 103 -3.47 11.19 -3.82
N ASN A 104 -3.90 11.98 -2.83
CA ASN A 104 -4.23 13.42 -2.81
C ASN A 104 -5.25 13.79 -1.73
N ASN A 105 -5.79 12.83 -0.97
CA ASN A 105 -6.54 13.15 0.24
C ASN A 105 -5.77 12.64 1.44
N VAL A 106 -4.98 13.52 2.06
CA VAL A 106 -5.01 13.54 3.52
C VAL A 106 -6.50 13.67 3.84
N VAL A 107 -7.13 12.57 4.26
CA VAL A 107 -8.47 12.63 4.83
C VAL A 107 -8.30 13.52 6.04
N ASP A 108 -8.63 14.78 5.81
CA ASP A 108 -8.65 15.79 6.81
C ASP A 108 -9.79 15.39 7.76
N HIS A 109 -9.43 14.61 8.79
CA HIS A 109 -10.30 14.19 9.88
C HIS A 109 -10.84 15.40 10.67
N SER A 110 -10.42 16.62 10.33
CA SER A 110 -10.99 17.82 10.92
C SER A 110 -12.41 18.10 10.47
N THR A 111 -12.83 17.67 9.27
CA THR A 111 -14.13 18.06 8.71
C THR A 111 -15.16 16.93 8.75
N ASN A 112 -16.15 17.06 9.63
CA ASN A 112 -17.29 16.16 9.74
C ASN A 112 -18.51 16.73 9.00
N ILE A 113 -19.19 15.90 8.21
CA ILE A 113 -20.40 16.28 7.47
C ILE A 113 -21.48 15.22 7.72
N PHE A 114 -22.59 15.63 8.33
CA PHE A 114 -23.68 14.71 8.71
C PHE A 114 -25.04 15.42 8.75
N PRO A 115 -26.17 14.71 8.53
CA PRO A 115 -26.23 13.34 8.05
C PRO A 115 -25.88 13.25 6.55
N ASN A 116 -25.36 12.11 6.11
CA ASN A 116 -25.19 11.78 4.69
C ASN A 116 -25.52 10.28 4.52
N PRO A 117 -26.63 9.89 3.86
CA PRO A 117 -27.55 10.73 3.08
C PRO A 117 -28.34 11.76 3.89
N ALA A 118 -28.62 12.91 3.27
CA ALA A 118 -29.28 14.07 3.86
C ALA A 118 -30.70 14.26 3.31
N LYS A 119 -31.65 14.67 4.15
CA LYS A 119 -33.02 14.99 3.71
C LYS A 119 -33.22 16.49 3.53
N ASN A 120 -33.17 17.24 4.63
CA ASN A 120 -33.51 18.66 4.64
C ASN A 120 -32.32 19.56 4.96
N ASN A 121 -31.32 19.05 5.69
CA ASN A 121 -30.16 19.81 6.07
C ASN A 121 -28.95 18.90 6.29
N ILE A 122 -27.78 19.53 6.27
CA ILE A 122 -26.54 18.94 6.77
C ILE A 122 -25.86 19.90 7.73
N THR A 123 -25.16 19.32 8.68
CA THR A 123 -24.23 20.01 9.57
C THR A 123 -22.81 19.72 9.08
N ILE A 124 -22.01 20.76 8.96
CA ILE A 124 -20.61 20.72 8.60
C ILE A 124 -19.84 21.28 9.78
N GLU A 125 -18.96 20.49 10.37
CA GLU A 125 -18.12 20.87 11.50
C GLU A 125 -16.66 20.69 11.14
N ASN A 126 -15.83 21.68 11.45
CA ASN A 126 -14.39 21.63 11.30
C ASN A 126 -13.68 21.85 12.64
N SER A 127 -12.68 21.04 12.97
CA SER A 127 -11.91 21.16 14.23
C SER A 127 -10.59 21.94 14.10
N ASN A 128 -10.09 22.17 12.89
CA ASN A 128 -8.74 22.69 12.64
C ASN A 128 -8.69 24.09 12.01
N PHE A 129 -9.76 24.52 11.32
CA PHE A 129 -9.82 25.79 10.63
C PHE A 129 -11.25 26.33 10.51
N GLU A 130 -11.36 27.63 10.27
CA GLU A 130 -12.63 28.29 9.96
C GLU A 130 -13.05 28.01 8.52
N ILE A 131 -14.31 27.62 8.35
CA ILE A 131 -14.95 27.46 7.05
C ILE A 131 -15.31 28.85 6.56
N ASN A 132 -14.76 29.29 5.43
CA ASN A 132 -15.09 30.58 4.85
C ASN A 132 -16.32 30.48 3.96
N THR A 133 -16.30 29.54 3.01
CA THR A 133 -17.42 29.32 2.08
C THR A 133 -17.74 27.84 1.93
N VAL A 134 -19.01 27.58 1.70
CA VAL A 134 -19.53 26.25 1.36
C VAL A 134 -20.28 26.36 0.05
N GLU A 135 -19.85 25.56 -0.92
CA GLU A 135 -20.41 25.52 -2.26
C GLU A 135 -20.90 24.11 -2.57
N LEU A 136 -22.01 24.02 -3.29
CA LEU A 136 -22.60 22.76 -3.69
C LEU A 136 -22.76 22.74 -5.21
N TYR A 137 -22.25 21.68 -5.83
CA TYR A 137 -22.28 21.47 -7.26
C TYR A 137 -23.10 20.23 -7.60
N ASN A 138 -23.87 20.29 -8.69
CA ASN A 138 -24.50 19.09 -9.24
C ASN A 138 -23.48 18.22 -10.02
N ILE A 139 -23.90 17.03 -10.47
CA ILE A 139 -23.04 16.12 -11.25
C ILE A 139 -22.55 16.69 -12.60
N ALA A 140 -23.22 17.72 -13.11
CA ALA A 140 -22.81 18.43 -14.32
C ALA A 140 -21.80 19.56 -14.02
N GLY A 141 -21.37 19.72 -12.76
CA GLY A 141 -20.43 20.77 -12.33
C GLY A 141 -21.06 22.15 -12.18
N GLN A 142 -22.39 22.27 -12.20
CA GLN A 142 -23.07 23.55 -12.02
C GLN A 142 -23.20 23.86 -10.53
N LEU A 143 -22.83 25.07 -10.12
CA LEU A 143 -23.03 25.59 -8.78
C LEU A 143 -24.54 25.74 -8.51
N VAL A 144 -25.06 24.98 -7.56
CA VAL A 144 -26.48 24.99 -7.18
C VAL A 144 -26.74 25.71 -5.87
N LYS A 145 -25.73 25.81 -4.99
CA LYS A 145 -25.84 26.56 -3.73
C LYS A 145 -24.47 27.08 -3.30
N SER A 146 -24.44 28.27 -2.70
CA SER A 146 -23.24 28.88 -2.13
C SER A 146 -23.61 29.63 -0.85
N GLU A 147 -22.83 29.46 0.20
CA GLU A 147 -23.04 30.09 1.49
C GLU A 147 -21.72 30.57 2.09
N ASN A 148 -21.69 31.82 2.56
CA ASN A 148 -20.57 32.37 3.33
C ASN A 148 -20.81 32.05 4.81
N VAL A 149 -19.85 31.41 5.45
CA VAL A 149 -19.99 30.82 6.79
C VAL A 149 -19.14 31.57 7.81
N ASN A 150 -17.84 31.67 7.57
CA ASN A 150 -16.83 32.25 8.47
C ASN A 150 -16.95 31.73 9.93
N SER A 151 -17.04 30.41 10.08
CA SER A 151 -17.24 29.72 11.37
C SER A 151 -16.64 28.32 11.33
N MET A 152 -16.37 27.72 12.49
CA MET A 152 -15.94 26.32 12.60
C MET A 152 -17.08 25.33 12.38
N SER A 153 -18.34 25.78 12.39
CA SER A 153 -19.51 24.94 12.15
C SER A 153 -20.61 25.70 11.41
N THR A 154 -21.35 25.01 10.55
CA THR A 154 -22.55 25.54 9.87
C THR A 154 -23.61 24.47 9.65
N ASN A 155 -24.87 24.90 9.54
CA ASN A 155 -25.98 24.07 9.11
C ASN A 155 -26.48 24.56 7.74
N LEU A 156 -26.31 23.73 6.72
CA LEU A 156 -26.74 24.04 5.36
C LEU A 156 -28.12 23.44 5.10
N ASN A 157 -29.10 24.29 4.78
CA ASN A 157 -30.43 23.85 4.33
C ASN A 157 -30.37 23.31 2.88
N LEU A 158 -30.96 22.14 2.64
CA LEU A 158 -31.00 21.44 1.35
C LEU A 158 -32.43 21.20 0.84
N SER A 159 -33.45 21.74 1.51
CA SER A 159 -34.87 21.48 1.19
C SER A 159 -35.28 21.87 -0.23
N ASP A 160 -34.58 22.82 -0.85
CA ASP A 160 -34.85 23.29 -2.21
C ASP A 160 -34.15 22.43 -3.28
N LEU A 161 -33.33 21.46 -2.88
CA LEU A 161 -32.57 20.62 -3.80
C LEU A 161 -33.33 19.36 -4.16
N LYS A 162 -33.14 18.91 -5.40
CA LYS A 162 -33.70 17.64 -5.87
C LYS A 162 -32.89 16.48 -5.29
N LYS A 163 -33.54 15.33 -5.15
CA LYS A 163 -32.90 14.08 -4.76
C LYS A 163 -31.80 13.73 -5.77
N GLY A 164 -30.61 13.40 -5.28
CA GLY A 164 -29.47 13.12 -6.16
C GLY A 164 -28.11 13.20 -5.48
N ILE A 165 -27.06 13.07 -6.31
CA ILE A 165 -25.67 13.17 -5.88
C ILE A 165 -25.17 14.59 -6.15
N TYR A 166 -24.48 15.15 -5.17
CA TYR A 166 -23.87 16.47 -5.22
C TYR A 166 -22.41 16.41 -4.78
N ILE A 167 -21.64 17.40 -5.20
CA ILE A 167 -20.27 17.65 -4.74
C ILE A 167 -20.30 18.86 -3.83
N LEU A 168 -19.96 18.66 -2.57
CA LEU A 168 -19.80 19.69 -1.56
C LEU A 168 -18.34 20.13 -1.54
N GLU A 169 -18.10 21.43 -1.75
CA GLU A 169 -16.80 22.07 -1.65
C GLU A 169 -16.81 23.01 -0.45
N ILE A 170 -15.84 22.82 0.43
CA ILE A 170 -15.66 23.58 1.67
C ILE A 170 -14.33 24.32 1.52
N GLN A 171 -14.39 25.65 1.46
CA GLN A 171 -13.20 26.46 1.28
C GLN A 171 -12.84 27.17 2.59
N SER A 172 -11.55 27.18 2.88
CA SER A 172 -10.92 27.93 3.95
C SER A 172 -9.72 28.68 3.38
N ASN A 173 -9.26 29.71 4.09
CA ASN A 173 -8.03 30.45 3.75
C ASN A 173 -6.78 29.57 3.58
N LYS A 174 -6.78 28.37 4.18
CA LYS A 174 -5.63 27.44 4.16
C LYS A 174 -5.81 26.28 3.18
N THR A 175 -7.04 25.85 2.91
CA THR A 175 -7.32 24.59 2.22
C THR A 175 -8.71 24.59 1.55
N SER A 176 -8.87 23.77 0.52
CA SER A 176 -10.18 23.45 -0.07
C SER A 176 -10.41 21.94 -0.02
N ILE A 177 -11.60 21.54 0.43
CA ILE A 177 -12.00 20.14 0.60
C ILE A 177 -13.23 19.86 -0.23
N ARG A 178 -13.19 18.78 -1.02
CA ARG A 178 -14.36 18.28 -1.77
C ARG A 178 -14.85 16.96 -1.20
N ARG A 179 -16.17 16.82 -1.07
CA ARG A 179 -16.86 15.64 -0.52
C ARG A 179 -18.12 15.33 -1.33
N LYS A 180 -18.41 14.03 -1.48
CA LYS A 180 -19.67 13.56 -2.08
C LYS A 180 -20.80 13.68 -1.06
N LEU A 181 -21.91 14.29 -1.46
CA LEU A 181 -23.14 14.39 -0.69
C LEU A 181 -24.28 13.68 -1.42
N ILE A 182 -25.12 12.95 -0.68
CA ILE A 182 -26.32 12.29 -1.20
C ILE A 182 -27.54 12.97 -0.58
N VAL A 183 -28.46 13.49 -1.41
CA VAL A 183 -29.72 14.11 -0.98
C VAL A 183 -30.89 13.20 -1.31
N GLU A 184 -31.77 12.97 -0.33
CA GLU A 184 -32.93 12.05 -0.36
C GLU A 184 -34.30 12.72 -0.51
#